data_AF-A0A350IPQ1-F1
#
_entry.id   AF-A0A350IPQ1-F1
#
_cell.length_a   1.000
_cell.length_b   1.000
_cell.length_c   1.000
_cell.angle_alpha   90.00
_cell.angle_beta   90.00
_cell.angle_gamma   90.00
#
_symmetry.space_group_name_H-M   'P 1'
#
loop_
_entity.id
_entity.type
_entity.pdbx_description
1 polymer ?
#
loop_
_entity_poly.entity_id
_entity_poly.type
_entity_poly.pdbx_seq_one_letter_code
_entity_poly.pdbx_strand_id
1 'polypeptide(L)' 'PSAPSAPRVGDLIAREEASFRAQRTRSLELWRTAAEHIPGGVASSFQDKPPQPVFIDRGQGSRVWDVDG' A
#
# COMPACT_ATOMS: atom_id res chain seq x y z
N PRO A 1 -22.43 -13.88 16.57
CA PRO A 1 -21.43 -14.39 15.60
C PRO A 1 -20.17 -14.78 16.37
N SER A 2 -19.58 -15.95 16.10
CA SER A 2 -18.34 -16.38 16.76
C SER A 2 -17.16 -15.51 16.29
N ALA A 3 -16.23 -15.19 17.19
CA ALA A 3 -15.06 -14.38 16.87
C ALA A 3 -14.22 -15.00 15.73
N PRO A 4 -13.56 -14.18 14.89
CA PRO A 4 -12.65 -14.68 13.87
C PRO A 4 -11.44 -15.36 14.52
N SER A 5 -11.06 -16.54 14.04
CA SER A 5 -9.86 -17.26 14.49
C SER A 5 -8.61 -16.77 13.74
N ALA A 6 -7.45 -16.78 14.40
CA ALA A 6 -6.20 -16.28 13.82
C ALA A 6 -5.84 -16.85 12.42
N PRO A 7 -5.99 -18.17 12.13
CA PRO A 7 -5.68 -18.70 10.79
C PRO A 7 -6.55 -18.06 9.68
N ARG A 8 -7.86 -17.91 9.94
CA ARG A 8 -8.82 -17.27 9.01
C ARG A 8 -8.49 -15.80 8.77
N VAL A 9 -7.91 -15.10 9.75
CA VAL A 9 -7.47 -13.70 9.58
C VAL A 9 -6.20 -13.63 8.76
N GLY A 10 -5.25 -14.54 8.96
CA GLY A 10 -4.03 -14.61 8.15
C GLY A 10 -4.30 -14.82 6.66
N ASP A 11 -5.18 -15.78 6.33
CA ASP A 11 -5.55 -16.05 4.93
C ASP A 11 -6.24 -14.84 4.28
N LEU A 12 -7.06 -14.13 5.05
CA LEU A 12 -7.72 -12.90 4.61
C LEU A 12 -6.69 -11.81 4.31
N ILE A 13 -5.74 -11.57 5.22
CA ILE A 13 -4.67 -10.58 5.01
C ILE A 13 -3.89 -10.91 3.74
N ALA A 14 -3.45 -12.17 3.57
CA ALA A 14 -2.66 -12.57 2.42
C ALA A 14 -3.41 -12.34 1.09
N ARG A 15 -4.70 -12.67 1.03
CA ARG A 15 -5.54 -12.44 -0.15
C ARG A 15 -5.69 -10.94 -0.45
N GLU A 16 -5.99 -10.13 0.56
CA GLU A 16 -6.22 -8.70 0.37
C GLU A 16 -4.94 -7.95 0.01
N GLU A 17 -3.79 -8.31 0.58
CA GLU A 17 -2.51 -7.75 0.17
C GLU A 17 -2.15 -8.10 -1.29
N ALA A 18 -2.46 -9.33 -1.73
CA ALA A 18 -2.23 -9.73 -3.13
C ALA A 18 -3.10 -8.90 -4.09
N SER A 19 -4.38 -8.72 -3.76
CA SER A 19 -5.31 -7.86 -4.52
C SER A 19 -4.82 -6.40 -4.54
N PHE A 20 -4.39 -5.88 -3.39
CA PHE A 20 -3.86 -4.53 -3.25
C PHE A 20 -2.65 -4.30 -4.16
N ARG A 21 -1.67 -5.20 -4.13
CA ARG A 21 -0.47 -5.13 -4.98
C ARG A 21 -0.81 -5.19 -6.47
N ALA A 22 -1.74 -6.08 -6.86
CA ALA A 22 -2.16 -6.24 -8.25
C ALA A 22 -2.80 -4.97 -8.83
N GLN A 23 -3.49 -4.18 -7.99
CA GLN A 23 -4.15 -2.94 -8.40
C GLN A 23 -3.21 -1.71 -8.40
N ARG A 24 -2.03 -1.79 -7.77
CA ARG A 24 -1.17 -0.62 -7.47
C ARG A 24 0.22 -0.72 -8.08
N THR A 25 0.25 -1.00 -9.37
CA THR A 25 1.47 -1.26 -10.14
C THR A 25 2.33 0.00 -10.31
N ARG A 26 1.73 1.17 -10.52
CA ARG A 26 2.46 2.43 -10.67
C ARG A 26 3.01 2.91 -9.33
N SER A 27 2.27 2.77 -8.24
CA SER A 27 2.82 3.01 -6.90
C SER A 27 4.04 2.14 -6.61
N LEU A 28 4.02 0.87 -7.05
CA LEU A 28 5.14 -0.05 -6.87
C LEU A 28 6.38 0.38 -7.65
N GLU A 29 6.20 0.83 -8.90
CA GLU A 29 7.29 1.35 -9.74
C GLU A 29 7.93 2.61 -9.16
N LEU A 30 7.11 3.55 -8.67
CA LEU A 30 7.59 4.76 -8.02
C LEU A 30 8.32 4.44 -6.72
N TRP A 31 7.80 3.51 -5.93
CA TRP A 31 8.46 3.09 -4.69
C TRP A 31 9.85 2.49 -4.97
N ARG A 32 9.97 1.62 -5.98
CA ARG A 32 11.26 1.03 -6.39
C ARG A 32 12.26 2.10 -6.82
N THR A 33 11.84 3.03 -7.67
CA THR A 33 12.68 4.16 -8.10
C THR A 33 13.10 5.04 -6.93
N ALA A 34 12.18 5.33 -6.01
CA ALA A 34 12.47 6.12 -4.82
C ALA A 34 13.44 5.41 -3.88
N ALA A 35 13.33 4.09 -3.72
CA ALA A 35 14.18 3.29 -2.84
C ALA A 35 15.66 3.27 -3.28
N GLU A 36 15.97 3.60 -4.53
CA GLU A 36 17.34 3.79 -5.01
C GLU A 36 18.02 5.03 -4.40
N HIS A 37 17.24 6.01 -3.94
CA HIS A 37 17.73 7.34 -3.53
C HIS A 37 17.36 7.71 -2.10
N ILE A 38 16.24 7.18 -1.60
CA ILE A 38 15.65 7.51 -0.30
C ILE A 38 15.58 6.21 0.52
N PRO A 39 16.12 6.16 1.74
CA PRO A 39 15.96 5.00 2.61
C PRO A 39 14.49 4.61 2.79
N GLY A 40 14.16 3.36 2.49
CA GLY A 40 12.77 2.86 2.52
C GLY A 40 11.88 3.36 1.38
N GLY A 41 12.40 4.17 0.45
CA GLY A 41 11.66 4.69 -0.70
C GLY A 41 10.53 5.67 -0.35
N VAL A 42 10.58 6.28 0.84
CA VAL A 42 9.56 7.21 1.35
C VAL A 42 10.17 8.36 2.14
N ALA A 43 9.48 9.51 2.17
CA ALA A 43 9.98 10.71 2.87
C ALA A 43 9.77 10.65 4.39
N SER A 44 8.93 9.74 4.89
CA SER A 44 8.64 9.54 6.31
C SER A 44 8.34 8.07 6.59
N SER A 45 8.83 7.56 7.72
CA SER A 45 8.59 6.17 8.16
C SER A 45 7.11 5.87 8.40
N PHE A 46 6.25 6.89 8.58
CA PHE A 46 4.80 6.70 8.64
C PHE A 46 4.21 6.15 7.33
N GLN A 47 4.88 6.39 6.19
CA GLN A 47 4.47 5.94 4.86
C GLN A 47 4.95 4.52 4.55
N ASP A 48 5.95 4.02 5.27
CA ASP A 48 6.51 2.68 5.09
C ASP A 48 5.59 1.63 5.75
N LYS A 49 4.66 1.09 4.96
CA LYS A 49 3.65 0.14 5.41
C LYS A 49 3.56 -1.04 4.44
N PRO A 50 3.46 -2.29 4.96
CA PRO A 50 3.11 -3.42 4.12
C PRO A 50 1.69 -3.24 3.56
N PRO A 51 1.41 -3.74 2.34
CA PRO A 51 2.32 -4.50 1.48
C PRO A 51 3.29 -3.65 0.64
N GLN A 52 3.00 -2.37 0.45
CA GLN A 52 3.86 -1.35 -0.15
C GLN A 52 3.25 0.05 0.16
N PRO A 53 4.04 1.14 0.11
CA PRO A 53 3.50 2.49 0.20
C PRO A 53 2.55 2.84 -0.95
N VAL A 54 1.62 3.76 -0.69
CA VAL A 54 0.74 4.37 -1.70
C VAL A 54 1.28 5.74 -2.07
N PHE A 55 1.39 6.01 -3.37
CA PHE A 55 1.81 7.31 -3.90
C PHE A 55 0.58 8.11 -4.30
N ILE A 56 0.41 9.30 -3.72
CA ILE A 56 -0.77 10.14 -3.94
C ILE A 56 -0.52 11.09 -5.11
N ASP A 57 -1.44 11.13 -6.07
CA ASP A 57 -1.40 12.07 -7.21
C ASP A 57 -2.01 13.41 -6.82
N ARG A 58 -3.22 13.40 -6.24
CA ARG A 58 -3.95 14.63 -5.89
C ARG A 58 -4.95 14.44 -4.76
N GLY A 59 -5.33 15.57 -4.15
CA GLY A 59 -6.39 15.65 -3.14
C GLY A 59 -7.35 16.81 -3.41
N GLN A 60 -8.61 16.64 -3.02
CA GLN A 60 -9.65 17.67 -3.11
C GLN A 60 -10.65 17.51 -1.95
N GLY A 61 -10.64 18.44 -1.01
CA GLY A 61 -11.44 18.32 0.22
C GLY A 61 -11.07 17.05 0.98
N SER A 62 -12.05 16.17 1.24
CA SER A 62 -11.85 14.88 1.92
C SER A 62 -11.52 13.70 0.99
N ARG A 63 -11.26 13.97 -0.30
CA ARG A 63 -10.95 12.92 -1.30
C ARG A 63 -9.50 12.97 -1.72
N VAL A 64 -8.92 11.80 -1.91
CA VAL A 64 -7.56 11.59 -2.43
C VAL A 64 -7.60 10.55 -3.54
N TRP A 65 -6.72 10.70 -4.51
CA TRP A 65 -6.51 9.78 -5.62
C TRP A 65 -5.04 9.40 -5.63
N ASP A 66 -4.77 8.10 -5.64
CA ASP A 66 -3.41 7.61 -5.82
C ASP A 66 -3.01 7.68 -7.30
N VAL A 67 -1.74 7.39 -7.58
CA VAL A 67 -1.21 7.39 -8.95
C VAL A 67 -1.80 6.29 -9.83
N ASP A 68 -2.49 5.31 -9.24
CA ASP A 68 -3.05 4.14 -9.91
C ASP A 68 -4.53 4.34 -10.34
N GLY A 69 -5.25 5.33 -9.78
CA GLY A 69 -6.56 5.80 -10.27
C GLY A 69 -7.69 5.72 -9.26
#